data_AF-A0A2E5B5P1-F1
#
_entry.id   AF-A0A2E5B5P1-F1
#
_cell.length_a   1.000
_cell.length_b   1.000
_cell.length_c   1.000
_cell.angle_alpha   90.00
_cell.angle_beta   90.00
_cell.angle_gamma   90.00
#
_symmetry.space_group_name_H-M   'P 1'
#
loop_
_entity.id
_entity.type
_entity.pdbx_description
1 polymer ?
#
loop_
_entity_poly.entity_id
_entity_poly.type
_entity_poly.pdbx_seq_one_letter_code
_entity_poly.pdbx_strand_id
1 'polypeptide(L)' 'MARQQMQKCKECGEYSLSTTCPTCGGIAQAAAPMKWSPEDKRAHLRRKLEGVEEDGWAQTLPTLASSEEE' A
#
# COMPACT_ATOMS: atom_id res chain seq x y z
N MET A 1 17.87 -10.64 7.59
CA MET A 1 16.90 -9.51 7.57
C MET A 1 15.91 -9.72 8.69
N ALA A 2 15.80 -8.79 9.64
CA ALA A 2 14.78 -8.87 10.69
C ALA A 2 13.40 -8.85 10.00
N ARG A 3 12.64 -9.94 10.14
CA ARG A 3 11.28 -10.02 9.62
C ARG A 3 10.38 -9.19 10.53
N GLN A 4 9.63 -8.25 9.95
CA GLN A 4 8.60 -7.53 10.68
C GLN A 4 7.58 -8.53 11.23
N GLN A 5 7.43 -8.60 12.55
CA GLN A 5 6.48 -9.53 13.19
C GLN A 5 5.07 -8.94 13.30
N MET A 6 4.96 -7.62 13.48
CA MET A 6 3.66 -6.94 13.55
C MET A 6 2.87 -7.08 12.25
N GLN A 7 1.65 -7.58 12.37
CA GLN A 7 0.65 -7.65 11.31
C GLN A 7 -0.46 -6.62 11.57
N LYS A 8 -1.09 -6.15 10.50
CA LYS A 8 -2.29 -5.31 10.51
C LYS A 8 -3.38 -5.97 9.69
N CYS A 9 -4.57 -6.07 10.24
CA CYS A 9 -5.74 -6.59 9.54
C CYS A 9 -6.11 -5.72 8.34
N LYS A 10 -6.40 -6.34 7.19
CA LYS A 10 -6.85 -5.62 5.98
C LYS A 10 -8.29 -5.09 6.08
N GLU A 11 -9.10 -5.68 6.95
CA GLU A 11 -10.54 -5.37 7.04
C GLU A 11 -10.82 -4.34 8.15
N CYS A 12 -10.42 -4.63 9.39
CA CYS A 12 -10.70 -3.77 10.54
C CYS A 12 -9.53 -2.88 10.97
N GLY A 13 -8.32 -3.14 10.47
CA GLY A 13 -7.12 -2.37 10.81
C GLY A 13 -6.48 -2.70 12.18
N GLU A 14 -6.97 -3.69 12.91
CA GLU A 14 -6.41 -4.14 14.19
C GLU A 14 -4.99 -4.68 14.04
N TYR A 15 -4.15 -4.46 15.05
CA TYR A 15 -2.77 -4.94 15.08
C TYR A 15 -2.66 -6.25 15.84
N SER A 16 -1.88 -7.19 15.32
CA SER A 16 -1.61 -8.46 16.00
C SER A 16 -0.26 -9.04 15.55
N LEU A 17 0.17 -10.11 16.21
CA LEU A 17 1.34 -10.91 15.79
C LEU A 17 0.93 -12.13 14.94
N SER A 18 -0.37 -12.29 14.67
CA SER A 18 -0.93 -13.41 13.91
C SER A 18 -1.27 -12.97 12.49
N THR A 19 -1.21 -13.90 11.54
CA THR A 19 -1.71 -13.68 10.17
C THR A 19 -3.24 -13.68 10.08
N THR A 20 -3.92 -14.10 11.15
CA THR A 20 -5.38 -14.08 11.28
C THR A 20 -5.77 -13.06 12.34
N CYS A 21 -6.69 -12.16 12.00
CA CYS A 21 -7.16 -11.14 12.92
C CYS A 21 -7.93 -11.80 14.09
N PRO A 22 -7.58 -11.51 15.35
CA PRO A 22 -8.29 -12.06 16.51
C PRO A 22 -9.70 -11.45 16.70
N THR A 23 -9.95 -10.28 16.12
CA THR A 23 -11.22 -9.54 16.30
C THR A 23 -12.25 -9.90 15.24
N CYS A 24 -11.88 -9.92 13.95
CA CYS A 24 -12.82 -10.19 12.86
C CYS A 24 -12.57 -11.50 12.10
N GLY A 25 -11.45 -12.20 12.35
CA GLY A 25 -11.07 -13.40 11.59
C GLY A 25 -10.47 -13.12 10.20
N GLY A 26 -10.46 -11.87 9.75
CA GLY A 26 -9.91 -11.46 8.45
C GLY A 26 -8.38 -11.63 8.34
N ILE A 27 -7.88 -11.51 7.11
CA ILE A 27 -6.45 -11.71 6.81
C ILE A 27 -5.63 -10.49 7.24
N ALA A 28 -4.59 -10.74 8.04
CA ALA A 28 -3.63 -9.73 8.44
C ALA A 28 -2.33 -9.85 7.61
N GLN A 29 -1.72 -8.71 7.31
CA GLN A 29 -0.47 -8.60 6.55
C GLN A 29 0.56 -7.77 7.29
N ALA A 30 1.82 -7.79 6.85
CA ALA A 30 2.88 -7.02 7.49
C ALA A 30 2.48 -5.54 7.62
N ALA A 31 2.54 -5.01 8.84
CA ALA A 31 2.10 -3.65 9.12
C ALA A 31 3.02 -2.59 8.51
N ALA A 32 4.31 -2.90 8.39
CA ALA A 32 5.29 -2.00 7.80
C ALA A 32 5.17 -2.00 6.27
N PRO A 33 5.28 -0.83 5.62
CA PRO A 33 5.28 -0.76 4.17
C PRO A 33 6.51 -1.48 3.57
N MET A 34 6.41 -1.83 2.29
CA MET A 34 7.57 -2.31 1.55
C MET A 34 8.64 -1.22 1.46
N LYS A 35 9.90 -1.61 1.62
CA LYS A 35 11.03 -0.68 1.47
C LYS A 35 11.09 -0.19 0.01
N TRP A 36 11.15 1.12 -0.16
CA TRP A 36 11.38 1.75 -1.45
C TRP A 36 12.89 1.87 -1.75
N SER A 37 13.27 1.77 -3.02
CA SER A 37 14.63 2.03 -3.50
C SER A 37 14.54 2.81 -4.82
N PRO A 38 15.47 3.75 -5.09
CA PRO A 38 15.50 4.50 -6.33
C PRO A 38 15.59 3.62 -7.59
N GLU A 39 16.30 2.50 -7.50
CA GLU A 39 16.56 1.61 -8.63
C GLU A 39 15.35 0.72 -8.98
N ASP A 40 14.50 0.41 -7.99
CA ASP A 40 13.26 -0.37 -8.11
C ASP A 40 13.15 -1.28 -9.34
N LYS A 41 14.00 -2.30 -9.41
CA LYS A 41 14.17 -3.16 -10.60
C LYS A 41 12.86 -3.81 -11.09
N ARG A 42 11.86 -3.93 -10.22
CA ARG A 42 10.56 -4.56 -10.51
C ARG A 42 9.42 -3.55 -10.64
N ALA A 43 9.72 -2.25 -10.76
CA ALA A 43 8.73 -1.19 -10.93
C ALA A 43 7.75 -1.45 -12.08
N HIS A 44 8.23 -1.98 -13.21
CA HIS A 44 7.40 -2.30 -14.37
C HIS A 44 6.30 -3.33 -14.05
N LEU A 45 6.61 -4.37 -13.25
CA LEU A 45 5.61 -5.35 -12.83
C LEU A 45 4.57 -4.74 -11.89
N ARG A 46 5.00 -3.89 -10.97
CA ARG A 46 4.08 -3.20 -10.05
C ARG A 46 3.16 -2.26 -10.82
N ARG A 47 3.68 -1.45 -11.75
CA ARG A 47 2.88 -0.56 -12.60
C ARG A 47 1.83 -1.32 -13.41
N LYS A 48 2.18 -2.49 -13.94
CA LYS A 48 1.23 -3.37 -14.64
C LYS A 48 0.15 -3.95 -13.71
N LEU A 49 0.51 -4.33 -12.48
CA LEU A 49 -0.46 -4.86 -11.50
C LEU A 49 -1.45 -3.79 -11.04
N GLU A 50 -0.98 -2.55 -10.88
CA GLU A 50 -1.78 -1.39 -10.44
C GLU A 50 -2.52 -0.71 -11.61
N GLY A 51 -2.42 -1.21 -12.85
CA GLY A 51 -3.11 -0.63 -14.01
C GLY A 51 -2.62 0.78 -14.39
N VAL A 52 -1.39 1.17 -14.03
CA VAL A 52 -0.88 2.54 -14.24
C VAL A 52 -0.78 2.93 -15.73
N GLU A 53 -0.64 1.93 -16.61
CA GLU A 53 -0.50 2.12 -18.05
C GLU A 53 -1.87 2.12 -18.78
N GLU A 54 -2.98 2.00 -18.06
CA GLU A 54 -4.34 2.00 -18.63
C GLU A 54 -4.87 3.41 -18.87
N ASP A 55 -5.72 3.56 -19.88
CA ASP A 55 -6.41 4.81 -20.18
C ASP A 55 -7.32 5.21 -19.01
N GLY A 56 -7.16 6.43 -18.49
CA GLY A 56 -7.95 6.90 -17.33
C GLY A 56 -7.18 6.99 -16.01
N TRP A 57 -5.96 6.42 -15.93
CA TRP A 57 -5.18 6.47 -14.69
C TRP A 57 -4.76 7.89 -14.29
N ALA A 58 -4.38 8.72 -15.27
CA ALA A 58 -3.94 10.10 -15.02
C ALA A 58 -5.02 10.96 -14.32
N GLN A 59 -6.30 10.65 -14.54
CA GLN A 59 -7.45 11.32 -13.95
C GLN A 59 -7.65 10.95 -12.47
N THR A 60 -7.06 9.85 -12.00
CA THR A 60 -7.10 9.43 -10.58
C THR A 60 -6.04 10.12 -9.73
N LEU A 61 -5.10 10.83 -10.36
CA LEU A 61 -4.02 11.49 -9.64
C LEU A 61 -4.56 12.64 -8.78
N PRO A 62 -4.13 12.74 -7.51
CA PRO A 62 -4.44 13.90 -6.69
C PRO A 62 -3.92 15.16 -7.36
N THR A 63 -4.81 16.11 -7.63
CA THR A 63 -4.41 17.46 -8.02
C THR A 63 -4.05 18.23 -6.75
N LEU A 64 -2.98 19.02 -6.80
CA LEU A 64 -2.77 20.02 -5.77
C LEU A 64 -3.99 20.95 -5.80
N ALA A 65 -4.59 21.22 -4.65
CA ALA A 65 -5.55 22.30 -4.55
C ALA A 65 -4.83 23.55 -5.08
N SER A 66 -5.39 24.20 -6.09
CA SER A 66 -4.88 25.47 -6.59
C SER A 66 -4.77 26.39 -5.39
N SER A 67 -3.54 26.69 -4.97
CA SER A 67 -3.28 27.81 -4.11
C SER A 67 -3.58 29.05 -4.96
N GLU A 68 -4.86 29.44 -5.00
CA GLU A 68 -5.22 30.84 -5.17
C GLU A 68 -4.66 31.54 -3.92
N GLU A 69 -3.36 31.81 -3.94
CA GLU A 69 -2.74 32.78 -3.06
C GLU A 69 -3.24 34.15 -3.53
N GLU A 70 -3.99 34.81 -2.65
CA GLU A 70 -4.33 36.24 -2.69
C GLU A 70 -3.09 37.13 -2.86
#